data_AF-A0A431LPD9-F1
#
_entry.id   AF-A0A431LPD9-F1
#
_cell.length_a   1.000
_cell.length_b   1.000
_cell.length_c   1.000
_cell.angle_alpha   90.00
_cell.angle_beta   90.00
_cell.angle_gamma   90.00
#
_symmetry.space_group_name_H-M   'P 1'
#
loop_
_entity.id
_entity.type
_entity.pdbx_description
1 polymer ?
#
loop_
_entity_poly.entity_id
_entity_poly.type
_entity_poly.pdbx_seq_one_letter_code
_entity_poly.pdbx_strand_id
1 'polypeptide(L)'
;MSTSQELTLVTGFLTVIGLSWRWHAGAHGFCPGIDIVDGVLLIAPDARASAALHEAGHLATLPGEFRPYAQRNVSGVQRLICEHVDFAEEPDGDLQRAAIQCSDPEATAWAWAAGQHLGLPPKAIIQDDEYDGDGAFVRLQLATRGYLGINGLAHAGFCAQRPNAYAKARGLPAFPELRFWLQRNFGTPIVGSSSRHGAGLPSAGVRRSAPRDRGLINAASANVQ
;
A
#
# COMPACT_ATOMS: atom_id res chain seq x y z
N MET A 1 21.92 -17.76 -9.70
CA MET A 1 21.87 -16.28 -9.85
C MET A 1 22.24 -15.68 -8.49
N SER A 2 23.05 -14.62 -8.49
CA SER A 2 23.59 -14.01 -7.26
C SER A 2 22.76 -12.79 -6.86
N THR A 3 22.58 -12.57 -5.57
CA THR A 3 22.00 -11.36 -4.99
C THR A 3 22.79 -10.13 -5.44
N SER A 4 22.10 -9.06 -5.85
CA SER A 4 22.76 -7.80 -6.21
C SER A 4 23.23 -7.03 -4.97
N GLN A 5 24.16 -6.09 -5.17
CA GLN A 5 24.62 -5.22 -4.09
C GLN A 5 23.47 -4.36 -3.54
N GLU A 6 22.63 -3.80 -4.42
CA GLU A 6 21.47 -3.00 -4.03
C GLU A 6 20.49 -3.81 -3.19
N LEU A 7 20.19 -5.06 -3.59
CA LEU A 7 19.26 -5.91 -2.84
C LEU A 7 19.83 -6.31 -1.48
N THR A 8 21.16 -6.46 -1.38
CA THR A 8 21.84 -6.68 -0.10
C THR A 8 21.69 -5.47 0.83
N LEU A 9 21.84 -4.25 0.30
CA LEU A 9 21.63 -3.02 1.08
C LEU A 9 20.17 -2.91 1.55
N VAL A 10 19.21 -3.18 0.67
CA VAL A 10 17.78 -3.15 0.99
C VAL A 10 17.46 -4.14 2.10
N THR A 11 17.83 -5.41 1.96
CA THR A 11 17.52 -6.44 2.98
C THR A 11 18.21 -6.19 4.33
N GLY A 12 19.42 -5.65 4.33
CA GLY A 12 20.09 -5.16 5.53
C GLY A 12 19.27 -4.06 6.21
N PHE A 13 18.79 -3.09 5.43
CA PHE A 13 17.95 -2.01 5.92
C PHE A 13 16.60 -2.49 6.48
N LEU A 14 15.92 -3.42 5.80
CA LEU A 14 14.67 -4.01 6.28
C LEU A 14 14.85 -4.65 7.66
N THR A 15 15.98 -5.33 7.87
CA THR A 15 16.36 -5.90 9.17
C THR A 15 16.52 -4.81 10.23
N VAL A 16 17.23 -3.72 9.91
CA VAL A 16 17.51 -2.62 10.84
C VAL A 16 16.22 -1.91 11.28
N ILE A 17 15.28 -1.70 10.36
CA ILE A 17 14.01 -1.02 10.68
C ILE A 17 12.99 -1.95 11.36
N GLY A 18 13.27 -3.25 11.45
CA GLY A 18 12.38 -4.25 12.06
C GLY A 18 11.22 -4.70 11.16
N LEU A 19 11.35 -4.56 9.83
CA LEU A 19 10.37 -5.12 8.89
C LEU A 19 10.65 -6.61 8.70
N SER A 20 9.65 -7.47 8.92
CA SER A 20 9.80 -8.92 8.72
C SER A 20 10.01 -9.26 7.24
N TRP A 21 11.11 -9.93 6.93
CA TRP A 21 11.41 -10.40 5.58
C TRP A 21 12.19 -11.73 5.63
N ARG A 22 12.20 -12.48 4.53
CA ARG A 22 13.07 -13.65 4.35
C ARG A 22 13.37 -13.92 2.89
N TRP A 23 14.51 -14.57 2.65
CA TRP A 23 14.83 -15.12 1.33
C TRP A 23 13.87 -16.26 0.96
N HIS A 24 13.37 -16.23 -0.27
CA HIS A 24 12.52 -17.27 -0.82
C HIS A 24 12.72 -17.36 -2.35
N ALA A 25 13.41 -18.40 -2.80
CA ALA A 25 13.62 -18.61 -4.23
C ALA A 25 12.28 -18.80 -4.96
N GLY A 26 12.10 -18.13 -6.11
CA GLY A 26 10.86 -18.19 -6.88
C GLY A 26 9.67 -17.51 -6.20
N ALA A 27 9.89 -16.56 -5.28
CA ALA A 27 8.83 -15.71 -4.76
C ALA A 27 8.08 -15.04 -5.93
N HIS A 28 6.75 -15.10 -5.90
CA HIS A 28 5.90 -14.60 -6.97
C HIS A 28 4.53 -14.16 -6.44
N GLY A 29 4.47 -12.91 -6.00
CA GLY A 29 3.27 -12.26 -5.49
C GLY A 29 2.57 -11.44 -6.55
N PHE A 30 2.42 -10.14 -6.28
CA PHE A 30 1.90 -9.16 -7.23
C PHE A 30 2.94 -8.84 -8.32
N CYS A 31 4.21 -8.68 -7.93
CA CYS A 31 5.33 -8.48 -8.85
C CYS A 31 6.29 -9.69 -8.87
N PRO A 32 7.05 -9.90 -9.97
CA PRO A 32 8.02 -10.97 -10.05
C PRO A 32 9.13 -10.84 -9.01
N GLY A 33 9.46 -11.94 -8.33
CA GLY A 33 10.57 -12.01 -7.38
C GLY A 33 10.26 -11.52 -5.97
N ILE A 34 9.07 -10.98 -5.71
CA ILE A 34 8.63 -10.54 -4.39
C ILE A 34 7.23 -11.10 -4.10
N ASP A 35 6.97 -11.51 -2.86
CA ASP A 35 5.64 -11.83 -2.38
C ASP A 35 5.45 -11.33 -0.94
N ILE A 36 4.20 -11.15 -0.52
CA ILE A 36 3.86 -10.78 0.85
C ILE A 36 2.99 -11.90 1.42
N VAL A 37 3.43 -12.50 2.52
CA VAL A 37 2.68 -13.55 3.23
C VAL A 37 2.65 -13.24 4.70
N ASP A 38 1.45 -13.05 5.26
CA ASP A 38 1.22 -12.72 6.67
C ASP A 38 2.05 -11.52 7.15
N GLY A 39 2.15 -10.48 6.32
CA GLY A 39 2.98 -9.31 6.58
C GLY A 39 4.50 -9.52 6.49
N VAL A 40 4.96 -10.69 6.04
CA VAL A 40 6.36 -11.01 5.81
C VAL A 40 6.69 -10.84 4.33
N LEU A 41 7.73 -10.04 4.05
CA LEU A 41 8.23 -9.85 2.69
C LEU A 41 9.11 -11.03 2.26
N LEU A 42 8.65 -11.78 1.27
CA LEU A 42 9.39 -12.89 0.65
C LEU A 42 10.15 -12.36 -0.55
N ILE A 43 11.47 -12.51 -0.55
CA ILE A 43 12.34 -11.91 -1.57
C ILE A 43 13.13 -13.01 -2.28
N ALA A 44 13.02 -13.08 -3.60
CA ALA A 44 13.87 -13.95 -4.41
C ALA A 44 15.28 -13.35 -4.54
N PRO A 45 16.35 -14.16 -4.56
CA PRO A 45 17.73 -13.65 -4.68
C PRO A 45 17.99 -12.82 -5.94
N ASP A 46 17.21 -13.02 -7.00
CA ASP A 46 17.26 -12.34 -8.28
C ASP A 46 16.23 -11.21 -8.43
N ALA A 47 15.50 -10.87 -7.35
CA ALA A 47 14.55 -9.78 -7.35
C ALA A 47 15.22 -8.42 -7.58
N ARG A 48 14.44 -7.46 -8.12
CA ARG A 48 14.91 -6.08 -8.25
C ARG A 48 14.82 -5.37 -6.90
N ALA A 49 15.82 -4.56 -6.59
CA ALA A 49 15.81 -3.71 -5.39
C ALA A 49 14.63 -2.72 -5.39
N SER A 50 14.24 -2.21 -6.56
CA SER A 50 13.07 -1.34 -6.74
C SER A 50 11.77 -2.02 -6.29
N ALA A 51 11.51 -3.23 -6.78
CA ALA A 51 10.35 -4.03 -6.39
C ALA A 51 10.37 -4.32 -4.87
N ALA A 52 11.51 -4.72 -4.32
CA ALA A 52 11.64 -4.97 -2.88
C ALA A 52 11.33 -3.71 -2.03
N LEU A 53 11.81 -2.54 -2.46
CA LEU A 53 11.54 -1.27 -1.77
C LEU A 53 10.07 -0.85 -1.87
N HIS A 54 9.43 -1.04 -3.02
CA HIS A 54 8.02 -0.70 -3.23
C HIS A 54 7.10 -1.54 -2.33
N GLU A 55 7.25 -2.87 -2.37
CA GLU A 55 6.46 -3.79 -1.55
C GLU A 55 6.74 -3.63 -0.05
N ALA A 56 7.99 -3.33 0.33
CA ALA A 56 8.32 -2.92 1.70
C ALA A 56 7.62 -1.62 2.09
N GLY A 57 7.48 -0.66 1.16
CA GLY A 57 6.76 0.60 1.36
C GLY A 57 5.28 0.39 1.68
N HIS A 58 4.62 -0.58 1.04
CA HIS A 58 3.26 -0.95 1.41
C HIS A 58 3.20 -1.43 2.87
N LEU A 59 4.07 -2.35 3.28
CA LEU A 59 4.10 -2.85 4.66
C LEU A 59 4.48 -1.77 5.68
N ALA A 60 5.40 -0.88 5.32
CA ALA A 60 5.92 0.15 6.19
C ALA A 60 4.89 1.25 6.51
N THR A 61 4.02 1.58 5.55
CA THR A 61 3.02 2.63 5.68
C THR A 61 1.74 2.18 6.38
N LEU A 62 1.44 0.87 6.39
CA LEU A 62 0.31 0.31 7.14
C LEU A 62 0.42 0.59 8.65
N PRO A 63 -0.69 0.99 9.32
CA PRO A 63 -0.74 0.95 10.77
C PRO A 63 -0.38 -0.45 11.27
N GLY A 64 0.47 -0.50 12.29
CA GLY A 64 1.22 -1.70 12.63
C GLY A 64 0.35 -2.91 12.96
N GLU A 65 -0.84 -2.69 13.53
CA GLU A 65 -1.80 -3.74 13.86
C GLU A 65 -2.37 -4.44 12.62
N PHE A 66 -2.38 -3.79 11.46
CA PHE A 66 -2.87 -4.37 10.20
C PHE A 66 -1.78 -5.07 9.40
N ARG A 67 -0.50 -4.72 9.63
CA ARG A 67 0.63 -5.25 8.86
C ARG A 67 0.68 -6.79 8.77
N PRO A 68 0.44 -7.57 9.85
CA PRO A 68 0.44 -9.03 9.79
C PRO A 68 -0.65 -9.64 8.90
N TYR A 69 -1.66 -8.86 8.49
CA TYR A 69 -2.76 -9.30 7.62
C TYR A 69 -2.50 -8.98 6.15
N ALA A 70 -1.40 -8.30 5.83
CA ALA A 70 -1.03 -8.01 4.45
C ALA A 70 -0.67 -9.30 3.71
N GLN A 71 -1.20 -9.43 2.49
CA GLN A 71 -1.01 -10.57 1.61
C GLN A 71 -0.87 -10.07 0.17
N ARG A 72 0.03 -10.68 -0.60
CA ARG A 72 0.17 -10.56 -2.05
C ARG A 72 0.06 -9.13 -2.58
N ASN A 73 -1.16 -8.66 -2.90
CA ASN A 73 -1.46 -7.37 -3.52
C ASN A 73 -2.07 -6.33 -2.57
N VAL A 74 -1.97 -6.55 -1.26
CA VAL A 74 -2.42 -5.69 -0.14
C VAL A 74 -3.90 -5.26 -0.12
N SER A 75 -4.68 -5.58 -1.15
CA SER A 75 -6.12 -5.23 -1.22
C SER A 75 -6.94 -5.82 -0.08
N GLY A 76 -6.57 -7.01 0.39
CA GLY A 76 -7.21 -7.66 1.54
C GLY A 76 -7.03 -6.88 2.84
N VAL A 77 -5.81 -6.40 3.11
CA VAL A 77 -5.54 -5.61 4.32
C VAL A 77 -6.12 -4.20 4.22
N GLN A 78 -6.15 -3.60 3.03
CA GLN A 78 -6.84 -2.32 2.81
C GLN A 78 -8.34 -2.42 3.10
N ARG A 79 -8.99 -3.51 2.65
CA ARG A 79 -10.39 -3.78 3.01
C ARG A 79 -10.54 -3.95 4.53
N LEU A 80 -9.65 -4.72 5.16
CA LEU A 80 -9.68 -4.94 6.61
C LEU A 80 -9.60 -3.62 7.39
N ILE A 81 -8.74 -2.69 6.95
CA ILE A 81 -8.65 -1.34 7.49
C ILE A 81 -10.01 -0.63 7.38
N CYS A 82 -10.62 -0.62 6.19
CA CYS A 82 -11.93 0.01 5.99
C CYS A 82 -13.06 -0.60 6.85
N GLU A 83 -12.95 -1.88 7.21
CA GLU A 83 -13.92 -2.56 8.07
C GLU A 83 -13.72 -2.25 9.56
N HIS A 84 -12.51 -1.88 9.99
CA HIS A 84 -12.15 -1.75 11.40
C HIS A 84 -11.85 -0.31 11.84
N VAL A 85 -11.61 0.60 10.91
CA VAL A 85 -11.36 2.01 11.21
C VAL A 85 -12.65 2.80 10.96
N ASP A 86 -13.22 3.36 12.03
CA ASP A 86 -14.30 4.31 11.91
C ASP A 86 -13.75 5.68 11.48
N PHE A 87 -14.02 6.04 10.23
CA PHE A 87 -13.62 7.32 9.65
C PHE A 87 -14.61 8.46 9.95
N ALA A 88 -15.79 8.17 10.50
CA ALA A 88 -16.83 9.17 10.77
C ALA A 88 -16.66 9.83 12.13
N GLU A 89 -16.17 9.11 13.14
CA GLU A 89 -16.05 9.61 14.51
C GLU A 89 -14.94 10.67 14.64
N GLU A 90 -13.73 10.37 14.17
CA GLU A 90 -12.57 11.26 14.21
C GLU A 90 -11.82 11.26 12.87
N PRO A 91 -12.32 11.97 11.83
CA PRO A 91 -11.76 11.90 10.47
C PRO A 91 -10.28 12.37 10.39
N ASP A 92 -9.86 13.24 11.30
CA ASP A 92 -8.48 13.73 11.43
C ASP A 92 -7.68 13.01 12.54
N GLY A 93 -8.23 11.93 13.10
CA GLY A 93 -7.57 11.12 14.11
C GLY A 93 -6.26 10.51 13.59
N ASP A 94 -5.34 10.27 14.51
CA ASP A 94 -3.99 9.79 14.19
C ASP A 94 -4.02 8.43 13.44
N LEU A 95 -4.94 7.54 13.82
CA LEU A 95 -5.16 6.25 13.13
C LEU A 95 -5.80 6.46 11.75
N GLN A 96 -6.84 7.27 11.65
CA GLN A 96 -7.58 7.53 10.41
C GLN A 96 -6.67 8.14 9.35
N ARG A 97 -5.82 9.09 9.76
CA ARG A 97 -4.77 9.66 8.90
C ARG A 97 -3.77 8.59 8.45
N ALA A 98 -3.31 7.71 9.35
CA ALA A 98 -2.41 6.63 8.94
C ALA A 98 -3.09 5.61 8.00
N ALA A 99 -4.36 5.29 8.26
CA ALA A 99 -5.16 4.31 7.53
C ALA A 99 -5.52 4.75 6.10
N ILE A 100 -5.72 6.04 5.86
CA ILE A 100 -5.97 6.58 4.51
C ILE A 100 -4.67 6.75 3.72
N GLN A 101 -3.53 6.94 4.40
CA GLN A 101 -2.24 7.30 3.80
C GLN A 101 -1.27 6.10 3.74
N CYS A 102 -1.77 4.97 3.24
CA CYS A 102 -0.98 3.73 3.07
C CYS A 102 -1.27 3.02 1.74
N SER A 103 -1.34 3.80 0.64
CA SER A 103 -1.61 3.31 -0.71
C SER A 103 -0.36 3.35 -1.62
N ASP A 104 -0.49 2.98 -2.90
CA ASP A 104 0.63 2.91 -3.87
C ASP A 104 1.47 4.21 -3.95
N PRO A 105 0.89 5.43 -3.93
CA PRO A 105 1.67 6.65 -3.86
C PRO A 105 2.54 6.74 -2.60
N GLU A 106 2.03 6.42 -1.42
CA GLU A 106 2.83 6.48 -0.19
C GLU A 106 3.92 5.41 -0.19
N ALA A 107 3.62 4.21 -0.69
CA ALA A 107 4.61 3.15 -0.88
C ALA A 107 5.75 3.59 -1.83
N THR A 108 5.40 4.25 -2.94
CA THR A 108 6.37 4.80 -3.90
C THR A 108 7.24 5.90 -3.29
N ALA A 109 6.64 6.83 -2.55
CA ALA A 109 7.37 7.89 -1.86
C ALA A 109 8.28 7.32 -0.76
N TRP A 110 7.82 6.31 -0.03
CA TRP A 110 8.60 5.62 1.00
C TRP A 110 9.79 4.88 0.37
N ALA A 111 9.56 4.17 -0.73
CA ALA A 111 10.61 3.46 -1.48
C ALA A 111 11.72 4.43 -1.93
N TRP A 112 11.33 5.60 -2.45
CA TRP A 112 12.28 6.66 -2.79
C TRP A 112 13.09 7.14 -1.59
N ALA A 113 12.43 7.43 -0.47
CA ALA A 113 13.10 7.88 0.75
C ALA A 113 14.09 6.84 1.29
N ALA A 114 13.69 5.58 1.36
CA ALA A 114 14.54 4.48 1.80
C ALA A 114 15.72 4.26 0.83
N GLY A 115 15.48 4.26 -0.48
CA GLY A 115 16.54 4.11 -1.48
C GLY A 115 17.56 5.26 -1.43
N GLN A 116 17.10 6.50 -1.23
CA GLN A 116 17.98 7.66 -1.04
C GLN A 116 18.80 7.56 0.26
N HIS A 117 18.18 7.09 1.36
CA HIS A 117 18.88 6.85 2.63
C HIS A 117 20.00 5.79 2.48
N LEU A 118 19.79 4.80 1.62
CA LEU A 118 20.77 3.76 1.31
C LEU A 118 21.81 4.17 0.25
N GLY A 119 21.70 5.39 -0.31
CA GLY A 119 22.61 5.87 -1.35
C GLY A 119 22.47 5.14 -2.69
N LEU A 120 21.30 4.55 -2.96
CA LEU A 120 21.04 3.86 -4.23
C LEU A 120 20.90 4.86 -5.38
N PRO A 121 21.33 4.51 -6.60
CA PRO A 121 21.10 5.37 -7.75
C PRO A 121 19.58 5.46 -8.04
N PRO A 122 19.04 6.62 -8.46
CA PRO A 122 17.60 6.81 -8.66
C PRO A 122 16.90 5.75 -9.51
N LYS A 123 17.56 5.24 -10.56
CA LYS A 123 17.02 4.18 -11.41
C LYS A 123 16.92 2.82 -10.72
N ALA A 124 17.75 2.53 -9.72
CA ALA A 124 17.64 1.31 -8.94
C ALA A 124 16.49 1.37 -7.92
N ILE A 125 15.97 2.56 -7.64
CA ILE A 125 14.84 2.78 -6.71
C ILE A 125 13.51 2.75 -7.46
N ILE A 126 13.43 3.48 -8.58
CA ILE A 126 12.24 3.60 -9.43
C ILE A 126 12.66 3.30 -10.85
N GLN A 127 12.18 2.20 -11.42
CA GLN A 127 12.51 1.81 -12.80
C GLN A 127 11.47 2.36 -13.79
N ASP A 128 11.85 2.48 -15.06
CA ASP A 128 10.96 3.04 -16.08
C ASP A 128 9.82 2.07 -16.42
N ASP A 129 10.11 0.77 -16.52
CA ASP A 129 9.16 -0.27 -16.89
C ASP A 129 8.17 -0.66 -15.77
N GLU A 130 8.45 -0.28 -14.52
CA GLU A 130 7.55 -0.48 -13.37
C GLU A 130 6.42 0.58 -13.30
N TYR A 131 6.50 1.63 -14.12
CA TYR A 131 5.55 2.75 -14.15
C TYR A 131 5.13 3.08 -15.59
N ASP A 132 4.82 2.06 -16.39
CA ASP A 132 4.35 2.21 -17.79
C ASP A 132 5.25 3.09 -18.69
N GLY A 133 6.56 3.13 -18.40
CA GLY A 133 7.54 3.96 -19.09
C GLY A 133 7.77 5.35 -18.49
N ASP A 134 6.94 5.76 -17.51
CA ASP A 134 6.97 7.08 -16.88
C ASP A 134 7.90 7.19 -15.67
N GLY A 135 8.70 6.15 -15.37
CA GLY A 135 9.59 6.15 -14.19
C GLY A 135 10.52 7.36 -14.14
N ALA A 136 10.98 7.90 -15.27
CA ALA A 136 11.77 9.14 -15.31
C ALA A 136 11.01 10.36 -14.78
N PHE A 137 9.73 10.47 -15.12
CA PHE A 137 8.87 11.54 -14.63
C PHE A 137 8.53 11.35 -13.15
N VAL A 138 8.30 10.11 -12.70
CA VAL A 138 8.11 9.79 -11.27
C VAL A 138 9.35 10.16 -10.45
N ARG A 139 10.55 9.79 -10.91
CA ARG A 139 11.82 10.19 -10.26
C ARG A 139 11.98 11.70 -10.17
N LEU A 140 11.63 12.44 -11.24
CA LEU A 140 11.68 13.90 -11.24
C LEU A 140 10.73 14.49 -10.19
N GLN A 141 9.49 13.99 -10.12
CA GLN A 141 8.50 14.43 -9.13
C GLN A 141 8.98 14.14 -7.69
N LEU A 142 9.56 12.97 -7.43
CA LEU A 142 10.10 12.61 -6.12
C LEU A 142 11.29 13.49 -5.73
N ALA A 143 12.25 13.68 -6.65
CA ALA A 143 13.43 14.50 -6.43
C ALA A 143 13.09 15.98 -6.18
N THR A 144 12.04 16.49 -6.83
CA THR A 144 11.57 17.88 -6.68
C THR A 144 10.51 18.06 -5.58
N ARG A 145 10.18 16.98 -4.85
CA ARG A 145 9.18 16.94 -3.77
C ARG A 145 7.75 17.27 -4.23
N GLY A 146 7.46 17.00 -5.50
CA GLY A 146 6.15 17.20 -6.15
C GLY A 146 5.31 15.92 -6.28
N TYR A 147 5.86 14.75 -5.99
CA TYR A 147 5.12 13.48 -6.07
C TYR A 147 4.03 13.39 -4.99
N LEU A 148 2.82 12.97 -5.38
CA LEU A 148 1.64 13.09 -4.53
C LEU A 148 1.73 12.30 -3.21
N GLY A 149 2.37 11.12 -3.23
CA GLY A 149 2.51 10.28 -2.05
C GLY A 149 3.35 10.90 -0.93
N ILE A 150 4.13 11.95 -1.24
CA ILE A 150 4.86 12.72 -0.22
C ILE A 150 3.88 13.47 0.69
N ASN A 151 2.74 13.92 0.14
CA ASN A 151 1.69 14.55 0.94
C ASN A 151 1.12 13.51 1.92
N GLY A 152 0.87 12.29 1.45
CA GLY A 152 0.38 11.21 2.29
C GLY A 152 1.34 10.85 3.42
N LEU A 153 2.63 10.67 3.13
CA LEU A 153 3.66 10.47 4.18
C LEU A 153 3.71 11.63 5.18
N ALA A 154 3.55 12.88 4.72
CA ALA A 154 3.50 14.04 5.60
C ALA A 154 2.24 14.04 6.50
N HIS A 155 1.09 13.67 5.93
CA HIS A 155 -0.15 13.45 6.69
C HIS A 155 -0.10 12.18 7.55
N ALA A 156 0.76 11.20 7.30
CA ALA A 156 0.96 10.07 8.18
C ALA A 156 2.01 10.35 9.29
N GLY A 157 2.62 11.55 9.27
CA GLY A 157 3.59 12.00 10.28
C GLY A 157 5.04 11.57 10.05
N PHE A 158 5.35 10.97 8.90
CA PHE A 158 6.70 10.52 8.57
C PHE A 158 7.66 11.69 8.35
N CYS A 159 7.21 12.77 7.70
CA CYS A 159 8.06 13.90 7.35
C CYS A 159 7.25 15.18 7.18
N ALA A 160 7.91 16.30 6.92
CA ALA A 160 7.32 17.44 6.26
C ALA A 160 7.63 17.38 4.76
N GLN A 161 6.73 17.90 3.91
CA GLN A 161 6.97 17.95 2.46
C GLN A 161 8.19 18.82 2.11
N ARG A 162 8.43 19.91 2.86
CA ARG A 162 9.51 20.89 2.61
C ARG A 162 10.12 21.39 3.92
N PRO A 163 11.37 21.87 3.92
CA PRO A 163 12.01 22.45 5.11
C PRO A 163 11.48 23.88 5.36
N ASN A 164 10.21 24.00 5.76
CA ASN A 164 9.51 25.27 5.98
C ASN A 164 9.25 25.53 7.48
N ALA A 165 8.60 26.65 7.79
CA ALA A 165 8.24 27.01 9.17
C ALA A 165 7.37 25.93 9.85
N TYR A 166 6.49 25.26 9.10
CA TYR A 166 5.69 24.14 9.59
C TYR A 166 6.56 22.96 10.02
N ALA A 167 7.54 22.54 9.20
CA ALA A 167 8.48 21.49 9.53
C ALA A 167 9.25 21.81 10.82
N LYS A 168 9.75 23.05 10.94
CA LYS A 168 10.47 23.53 12.13
C LYS A 168 9.60 23.51 13.38
N ALA A 169 8.36 24.02 13.30
CA ALA A 169 7.44 24.09 14.43
C ALA A 169 7.06 22.70 14.97
N ARG A 170 7.04 21.67 14.11
CA ARG A 170 6.69 20.29 14.48
C ARG A 170 7.90 19.39 14.69
N GLY A 171 9.12 19.92 14.55
CA GLY A 171 10.37 19.14 14.62
C GLY A 171 10.43 17.99 13.61
N LEU A 172 9.83 18.17 12.43
CA LEU A 172 9.77 17.13 11.38
C LEU A 172 10.95 17.29 10.42
N PRO A 173 11.63 16.19 10.04
CA PRO A 173 12.57 16.22 8.93
C PRO A 173 11.83 16.50 7.62
N ALA A 174 12.52 17.06 6.64
CA ALA A 174 11.94 17.29 5.32
C ALA A 174 12.23 16.10 4.40
N PHE A 175 11.23 15.67 3.62
CA PHE A 175 11.40 14.61 2.62
C PHE A 175 12.65 14.85 1.75
N PRO A 176 13.48 13.82 1.43
CA PRO A 176 13.25 12.39 1.63
C PRO A 176 13.61 11.85 3.03
N GLU A 177 14.06 12.66 3.97
CA GLU A 177 14.33 12.18 5.32
C GLU A 177 13.01 11.89 6.06
N LEU A 178 12.88 10.68 6.61
CA LEU A 178 11.72 10.27 7.40
C LEU A 178 12.09 10.21 8.89
N ARG A 179 11.16 10.64 9.75
CA ARG A 179 11.26 10.60 11.23
C ARG A 179 11.30 9.17 11.75
N PHE A 180 10.55 8.28 11.12
CA PHE A 180 10.48 6.87 11.41
C PHE A 180 10.26 6.12 10.09
N TRP A 181 10.61 4.83 10.07
CA TRP A 181 10.51 4.01 8.86
C TRP A 181 9.29 3.11 8.84
N LEU A 182 8.76 2.73 10.01
CA LEU A 182 7.54 1.93 10.13
C LEU A 182 6.47 2.73 10.84
N GLN A 183 5.26 2.72 10.30
CA GLN A 183 4.10 3.25 11.00
C GLN A 183 3.83 2.44 12.27
N ARG A 184 3.45 3.15 13.34
CA ARG A 184 3.26 2.59 14.68
C ARG A 184 1.99 1.75 14.77
N ASN A 185 1.86 1.02 15.89
CA ASN A 185 0.58 0.46 16.31
C ASN A 185 -0.27 1.55 16.97
N PHE A 186 -1.57 1.59 16.69
CA PHE A 186 -2.52 2.50 17.35
C PHE A 186 -3.39 1.78 18.39
N GLY A 187 -3.33 0.45 18.44
CA GLY A 187 -4.01 -0.36 19.45
C GLY A 187 -5.43 -0.76 19.05
N THR A 188 -5.76 -0.68 17.76
CA THR A 188 -7.07 -1.09 17.22
C THR A 188 -7.20 -2.62 17.31
N PRO A 189 -8.19 -3.16 18.05
CA PRO A 189 -8.39 -4.60 18.10
C PRO A 189 -8.88 -5.13 16.75
N ILE A 190 -8.14 -6.07 16.16
CA ILE A 190 -8.59 -6.76 14.94
C ILE A 190 -9.30 -8.05 15.36
N VAL A 191 -10.63 -8.02 15.39
CA VAL A 191 -11.43 -9.20 15.75
C VAL A 191 -11.60 -10.07 14.50
N GLY A 192 -10.98 -11.25 14.54
CA GLY A 192 -10.81 -12.09 13.35
C GLY A 192 -12.13 -12.45 12.66
N SER A 193 -12.20 -12.19 11.34
CA SER A 193 -12.92 -13.12 10.47
C SER A 193 -12.05 -14.37 10.38
N SER A 194 -12.45 -15.43 11.09
CA SER A 194 -11.82 -16.75 10.94
C SER A 194 -11.79 -17.13 9.46
N SER A 195 -10.62 -17.60 9.02
CA SER A 195 -10.39 -18.14 7.69
C SER A 195 -11.53 -19.07 7.25
N ARG A 196 -12.39 -18.61 6.33
CA ARG A 196 -13.19 -19.53 5.50
C ARG A 196 -12.38 -19.88 4.27
N HIS A 197 -11.38 -20.74 4.46
CA HIS A 197 -10.90 -21.60 3.39
C HIS A 197 -11.78 -22.85 3.38
N GLY A 198 -12.45 -23.10 2.25
CA GLY A 198 -13.04 -24.41 1.93
C GLY A 198 -14.56 -24.52 2.09
N ALA A 199 -15.31 -24.04 1.09
CA ALA A 199 -16.54 -24.72 0.66
C ALA A 199 -16.81 -24.33 -0.79
N GLY A 200 -16.79 -25.32 -1.68
CA GLY A 200 -16.97 -25.14 -3.12
C GLY A 200 -18.27 -24.43 -3.48
N LEU A 201 -18.19 -23.57 -4.48
CA LEU A 201 -19.36 -23.09 -5.22
C LEU A 201 -20.09 -24.30 -5.84
N PRO A 202 -21.37 -24.53 -5.54
CA PRO A 202 -22.16 -25.44 -6.35
C PRO A 202 -22.48 -24.77 -7.69
N SER A 203 -22.23 -25.51 -8.77
CA SER A 203 -22.56 -25.15 -10.13
C SER A 203 -24.04 -24.78 -10.28
N ALA A 204 -24.34 -23.56 -10.72
CA ALA A 204 -25.68 -23.17 -11.13
C ALA A 204 -26.00 -23.81 -12.48
N GLY A 205 -26.68 -24.96 -12.43
CA GLY A 205 -27.27 -25.62 -13.58
C GLY A 205 -28.40 -24.78 -14.18
N VAL A 206 -28.32 -24.61 -15.49
CA VAL A 206 -29.35 -24.04 -16.37
C VAL A 206 -30.70 -24.73 -16.16
N ARG A 207 -31.76 -23.95 -15.89
CA ARG A 207 -33.13 -24.32 -16.28
C ARG A 207 -33.84 -23.14 -16.93
N ARG A 208 -34.16 -23.32 -18.21
CA ARG A 208 -35.10 -22.50 -18.98
C ARG A 208 -36.52 -23.04 -18.79
N SER A 209 -37.50 -22.16 -18.59
CA SER A 209 -38.79 -22.17 -19.32
C SER A 209 -39.70 -21.00 -18.86
N ALA A 210 -40.31 -20.35 -19.85
CA ALA A 210 -41.12 -19.12 -19.83
C ALA A 210 -42.64 -19.38 -19.58
N PRO A 211 -43.59 -18.53 -20.03
CA PRO A 211 -43.97 -17.18 -19.58
C PRO A 211 -45.45 -17.10 -19.13
N ARG A 212 -45.86 -16.02 -18.45
CA ARG A 212 -47.25 -15.53 -18.36
C ARG A 212 -47.24 -14.04 -18.05
N ASP A 213 -48.22 -13.21 -18.35
CA ASP A 213 -49.13 -13.02 -19.47
C ASP A 213 -49.70 -11.60 -19.25
N ARG A 214 -50.10 -10.91 -20.31
CA ARG A 214 -50.46 -9.48 -20.29
C ARG A 214 -51.77 -9.21 -19.54
N GLY A 215 -51.80 -8.12 -18.79
CA GLY A 215 -53.01 -7.47 -18.29
C GLY A 215 -52.89 -5.95 -18.36
N LEU A 216 -53.37 -5.37 -19.46
CA LEU A 216 -53.69 -3.95 -19.63
C LEU A 216 -54.82 -3.55 -18.69
N ILE A 217 -54.76 -2.40 -17.97
CA ILE A 217 -55.87 -1.41 -17.93
C ILE A 217 -55.37 0.02 -17.55
N ASN A 218 -55.61 0.93 -18.49
CA ASN A 218 -55.91 2.38 -18.50
C ASN A 218 -55.24 3.47 -17.63
N ALA A 219 -54.97 4.54 -18.39
CA ALA A 219 -54.72 5.93 -18.05
C ALA A 219 -55.88 6.65 -17.34
N ALA A 220 -55.53 7.66 -16.56
CA ALA A 220 -56.31 8.89 -16.41
C ALA A 220 -55.36 10.08 -16.28
N SER A 221 -55.44 10.99 -17.24
CA SER A 221 -54.87 12.33 -17.20
C SER A 221 -55.63 13.20 -16.20
N ALA A 222 -54.92 14.06 -15.47
CA ALA A 222 -55.44 15.38 -15.09
C ALA A 222 -54.26 16.33 -14.86
N ASN A 223 -54.29 17.41 -15.60
CA ASN A 223 -53.36 18.53 -15.60
C ASN A 223 -53.99 19.69 -14.80
N VAL A 224 -53.19 20.67 -14.41
CA VAL A 224 -53.55 22.03 -13.91
C VAL A 224 -53.84 22.15 -12.40
N GLN A 225 -52.85 22.65 -11.66
CA GLN A 225 -52.78 24.05 -11.21
C GLN A 225 -51.33 24.43 -10.88
#